data_AF-A0A942LP66-F1
#
_entry.id   AF-A0A942LP66-F1
#
_cell.length_a   1.000
_cell.length_b   1.000
_cell.length_c   1.000
_cell.angle_alpha   90.00
_cell.angle_beta   90.00
_cell.angle_gamma   90.00
#
_symmetry.space_group_name_H-M   'P 1'
#
loop_
_entity.id
_entity.type
_entity.pdbx_description
1 polymer ?
#
loop_
_entity_poly.entity_id
_entity_poly.type
_entity_poly.pdbx_seq_one_letter_code
_entity_poly.pdbx_strand_id
1 'polypeptide(L)' 'AAGEAPIVAADGRSLARALRVAGKLEPVFVDDVAAMPQAILDTARDGDVVLCMGAGSIGTVAARVAEMAQEARP' A
#
# COMPACT_ATOMS: atom_id res chain seq x y z
N ALA A 1 13.57 1.33 1.81
CA ALA A 1 14.37 2.56 1.93
C ALA A 1 15.28 2.69 0.73
N ALA A 2 15.69 3.91 0.36
CA ALA A 2 16.59 4.15 -0.77
C ALA A 2 18.09 3.93 -0.44
N GLY A 3 18.38 3.08 0.56
CA GLY A 3 19.74 2.81 1.07
C GLY A 3 20.14 3.60 2.33
N GLU A 4 19.24 4.43 2.87
CA GLU A 4 19.49 5.21 4.08
C GLU A 4 19.45 4.35 5.35
N ALA A 5 20.22 4.77 6.37
CA ALA A 5 20.13 4.18 7.69
C ALA A 5 18.75 4.47 8.32
N PRO A 6 18.14 3.51 9.02
CA PRO A 6 16.86 3.75 9.69
C PRO A 6 16.95 4.86 10.74
N ILE A 7 15.94 5.72 10.77
CA ILE A 7 15.76 6.75 11.81
C ILE A 7 14.61 6.30 12.72
N VAL A 8 14.83 6.39 14.03
CA VAL A 8 13.83 6.02 15.04
C VAL A 8 12.53 6.80 14.79
N ALA A 9 11.42 6.06 14.71
CA ALA A 9 10.06 6.56 14.48
C ALA A 9 9.80 7.25 13.12
N ALA A 10 10.74 7.23 12.18
CA ALA A 10 10.54 7.73 10.82
C ALA A 10 10.21 6.58 9.85
N ASP A 11 9.23 5.76 10.22
CA ASP A 11 8.81 4.57 9.48
C ASP A 11 7.30 4.56 9.21
N GLY A 12 6.87 3.64 8.34
CA GLY A 12 5.47 3.53 7.95
C GLY A 12 4.52 3.14 9.10
N ARG A 13 4.98 2.38 10.10
CA ARG A 13 4.17 2.03 11.27
C ARG A 13 3.89 3.26 12.13
N SER A 14 4.90 4.09 12.31
CA SER A 14 4.82 5.35 13.05
C SER A 14 3.87 6.32 12.33
N LEU A 15 3.96 6.43 11.00
CA LEU A 15 3.03 7.23 10.20
C LEU A 15 1.58 6.71 10.29
N ALA A 16 1.37 5.41 10.11
CA ALA A 16 0.03 4.81 10.20
C ALA A 16 -0.60 5.05 11.58
N ARG A 17 0.18 4.93 12.66
CA ARG A 17 -0.26 5.25 14.01
C ARG A 17 -0.63 6.73 14.15
N ALA A 18 0.17 7.65 13.61
CA ALA A 18 -0.11 9.08 13.69
C ALA A 18 -1.42 9.44 12.96
N LEU A 19 -1.66 8.85 11.78
CA LEU A 19 -2.90 9.04 11.01
C LEU A 19 -4.13 8.52 11.77
N ARG A 20 -4.03 7.34 12.38
CA ARG A 20 -5.08 6.77 13.25
C ARG A 20 -5.40 7.70 14.43
N VAL A 21 -4.38 8.18 15.13
CA VAL A 21 -4.56 9.12 16.26
C VAL A 21 -5.20 10.44 15.82
N ALA A 22 -4.90 10.91 14.60
CA ALA A 22 -5.52 12.11 14.03
C ALA A 22 -7.03 11.93 13.71
N GLY A 23 -7.56 10.69 13.73
CA GLY A 23 -8.99 10.39 13.74
C GLY A 23 -9.74 10.65 12.43
N LYS A 24 -9.04 10.93 11.32
CA LYS A 24 -9.68 11.22 10.01
C LYS A 24 -9.90 9.97 9.15
N LEU A 25 -9.04 8.97 9.32
CA LEU A 25 -9.08 7.71 8.57
C LEU A 25 -8.36 6.62 9.35
N GLU A 26 -8.68 5.37 9.02
CA GLU A 26 -8.05 4.17 9.57
C GLU A 26 -7.13 3.55 8.50
N PRO A 27 -5.80 3.76 8.57
CA PRO A 27 -4.90 3.22 7.57
C PRO A 27 -4.66 1.73 7.78
N VAL A 28 -4.64 0.98 6.68
CA VAL A 28 -4.16 -0.40 6.64
C VAL A 28 -2.65 -0.35 6.37
N PHE A 29 -1.86 -0.77 7.35
CA PHE A 29 -0.41 -0.86 7.19
C PHE A 29 -0.02 -2.25 6.65
N VAL A 30 0.72 -2.27 5.55
CA VAL A 30 1.27 -3.48 4.93
C VAL A 30 2.79 -3.41 5.03
N ASP A 31 3.39 -4.35 5.77
CA ASP A 31 4.83 -4.33 6.09
C ASP A 31 5.71 -4.80 4.93
N ASP A 32 5.16 -5.65 4.05
CA ASP A 32 5.83 -6.15 2.85
C ASP A 32 5.12 -5.66 1.59
N VAL A 33 5.86 -4.96 0.72
CA VAL A 33 5.36 -4.47 -0.56
C VAL A 33 4.86 -5.61 -1.46
N ALA A 34 5.39 -6.84 -1.32
CA ALA A 34 4.93 -7.98 -2.09
C ALA A 34 3.50 -8.42 -1.71
N ALA A 35 3.04 -8.13 -0.49
CA ALA A 35 1.68 -8.42 -0.03
C ALA A 35 0.68 -7.31 -0.41
N MET A 36 1.16 -6.16 -0.88
CA MET A 36 0.32 -5.01 -1.19
C MET A 36 -0.71 -5.25 -2.31
N PRO A 37 -0.39 -5.96 -3.42
CA PRO A 37 -1.38 -6.23 -4.46
C PRO A 37 -2.61 -6.98 -3.95
N GLN A 38 -2.41 -8.02 -3.15
CA GLN A 38 -3.52 -8.77 -2.57
C GLN A 38 -4.34 -7.91 -1.61
N ALA A 39 -3.68 -7.14 -0.74
CA ALA A 39 -4.38 -6.24 0.20
C ALA A 39 -5.25 -5.20 -0.53
N ILE A 40 -4.80 -4.71 -1.69
CA ILE A 40 -5.59 -3.82 -2.55
C ILE A 40 -6.82 -4.56 -3.09
N LEU A 41 -6.66 -5.76 -3.64
CA LEU A 41 -7.78 -6.54 -4.19
C LEU A 41 -8.81 -6.93 -3.12
N ASP A 42 -8.37 -7.25 -1.90
CA ASP A 42 -9.25 -7.59 -0.79
C ASP A 42 -10.08 -6.39 -0.30
N THR A 43 -9.61 -5.17 -0.55
CA THR A 43 -10.23 -3.92 -0.06
C THR A 43 -11.03 -3.19 -1.13
N ALA A 44 -10.54 -3.20 -2.37
CA ALA A 44 -11.12 -2.45 -3.48
C ALA A 44 -12.52 -2.97 -3.84
N ARG A 45 -13.38 -2.05 -4.26
CA ARG A 45 -14.74 -2.32 -4.71
C ARG A 45 -14.91 -1.93 -6.16
N ASP A 46 -15.97 -2.43 -6.78
CA ASP A 46 -16.33 -2.02 -8.13
C ASP A 46 -16.53 -0.49 -8.20
N GLY A 47 -15.98 0.12 -9.25
CA GLY A 47 -15.96 1.57 -9.43
C GLY A 47 -14.87 2.34 -8.67
N ASP A 48 -14.06 1.70 -7.82
CA ASP A 48 -12.95 2.36 -7.15
C ASP A 48 -11.80 2.69 -8.12
N VAL A 49 -11.12 3.82 -7.87
CA VAL A 49 -9.87 4.18 -8.54
C VAL A 49 -8.71 4.02 -7.57
N VAL A 50 -7.78 3.13 -7.91
CA VAL A 50 -6.59 2.87 -7.09
C VAL A 50 -5.45 3.76 -7.56
N LEU A 51 -4.94 4.61 -6.66
CA LEU A 51 -3.75 5.42 -6.89
C LEU A 51 -2.54 4.78 -6.20
N CYS A 52 -1.58 4.27 -7.00
CA CYS A 52 -0.28 3.85 -6.50
C CYS A 52 0.67 5.06 -6.44
N MET A 53 1.04 5.49 -5.24
CA MET A 53 1.82 6.72 -5.03
C MET A 53 3.15 6.47 -4.34
N GLY A 54 4.19 7.17 -4.80
CA GLY A 54 5.53 7.13 -4.22
C GLY A 54 6.61 6.92 -5.27
N ALA A 55 7.79 6.48 -4.84
CA ALA A 55 8.93 6.16 -5.69
C ALA A 55 9.53 4.79 -5.33
N GLY A 56 10.41 4.27 -6.18
CA GLY A 56 11.06 2.99 -5.97
C GLY A 56 10.14 1.80 -6.24
N SER A 57 10.10 0.83 -5.32
CA SER A 57 9.42 -0.47 -5.51
C SER A 57 7.92 -0.36 -5.74
N ILE A 58 7.27 0.72 -5.29
CA ILE A 58 5.83 0.95 -5.49
C ILE A 58 5.43 0.97 -6.97
N GLY A 59 6.33 1.36 -7.88
CA GLY A 59 6.06 1.39 -9.32
C GLY A 59 5.69 0.04 -9.91
N THR A 60 6.06 -1.06 -9.24
CA THR A 60 5.72 -2.43 -9.66
C THR A 60 4.35 -2.91 -9.16
N VAL A 61 3.78 -2.26 -8.14
CA VAL A 61 2.54 -2.70 -7.50
C VAL A 61 1.35 -2.53 -8.43
N ALA A 62 1.27 -1.41 -9.15
CA ALA A 62 0.16 -1.13 -10.07
C ALA A 62 0.02 -2.21 -11.15
N ALA A 63 1.14 -2.61 -11.76
CA ALA A 63 1.16 -3.65 -12.79
C ALA A 63 0.70 -5.00 -12.21
N ARG A 64 1.21 -5.40 -11.04
CA ARG A 64 0.82 -6.65 -10.38
C ARG A 64 -0.65 -6.71 -9.99
N VAL A 65 -1.21 -5.60 -9.48
CA VAL A 65 -2.64 -5.51 -9.17
C VAL A 65 -3.47 -5.72 -10.44
N ALA A 66 -3.08 -5.08 -11.55
CA ALA A 66 -3.80 -5.22 -12.81
C ALA A 66 -3.74 -6.65 -13.37
N GLU A 67 -2.57 -7.29 -13.33
CA GLU A 67 -2.38 -8.70 -13.74
C GLU A 67 -3.27 -9.63 -12.88
N MET A 68 -3.17 -9.55 -11.56
CA MET A 68 -3.96 -10.39 -10.64
C MET A 68 -5.47 -10.16 -10.78
N ALA A 69 -5.91 -8.92 -11.00
CA ALA A 69 -7.33 -8.61 -11.22
C ALA A 69 -7.87 -9.21 -12.52
N GLN A 70 -7.03 -9.31 -13.57
CA GLN A 70 -7.40 -9.94 -14.82
C GLN A 70 -7.52 -11.46 -14.69
N GLU A 71 -6.59 -12.09 -13.96
CA GLU A 71 -6.62 -13.54 -13.68
C GLU A 71 -7.82 -13.94 -12.81
N ALA A 72 -8.21 -13.07 -11.87
CA ALA A 72 -9.36 -13.30 -11.00
C ALA A 72 -10.71 -13.09 -11.70
N ARG A 73 -10.73 -12.54 -12.92
CA ARG A 73 -11.97 -12.30 -13.66
C ARG A 73 -12.38 -13.59 -14.40
N PRO A 74 -13.57 -14.15 -14.11
CA PRO A 74 -14.06 -15.35 -14.81
C PRO A 74 -14.34 -15.11 -16.29
#